data_AF-A0A815QYZ7-F1
#
_entry.id   AF-A0A815QYZ7-F1
#
_cell.length_a   1.000
_cell.length_b   1.000
_cell.length_c   1.000
_cell.angle_alpha   90.00
_cell.angle_beta   90.00
_cell.angle_gamma   90.00
#
_symmetry.space_group_name_H-M   'P 1'
#
loop_
_entity.id
_entity.type
_entity.pdbx_description
1 polymer ?
#
loop_
_entity_poly.entity_id
_entity_poly.type
_entity_poly.pdbx_seq_one_letter_code
_entity_poly.pdbx_strand_id
1 'polypeptide(L)'
;MLLKNDNINISSWPNLFKSNYYKIKQVFDISINNKSLPKILIVLGTRPEGIKCAPLIAELKSDYYRSKFHIIVLSTGQHREILRQSLMAFKQTVDIDLDLMMNNQSIPDLFHRIFFQINEQINLIKPNLLIVQGDTTTALVSALVAAYNQIPVAHVEAGLRTFNLSNPFPEELNRKIIDSFA
;
A
#
# COMPACT_ATOMS: atom_id res chain seq x y z
N MET A 1 -11.31 19.52 6.28
CA MET A 1 -12.50 20.14 5.66
C MET A 1 -12.65 19.72 4.18
N LEU A 2 -12.50 18.44 3.81
CA LEU A 2 -12.72 17.99 2.44
C LEU A 2 -13.13 16.50 2.35
N LEU A 3 -14.19 16.09 3.06
CA LEU A 3 -14.92 14.84 2.74
C LEU A 3 -16.37 14.97 3.20
N LYS A 4 -17.11 15.93 2.63
CA LYS A 4 -18.54 16.15 2.88
C LYS A 4 -19.42 16.00 1.64
N ASN A 5 -18.89 15.48 0.52
CA ASN A 5 -19.69 15.28 -0.69
C ASN A 5 -19.63 13.82 -1.15
N ASP A 6 -20.71 13.08 -0.85
CA ASP A 6 -20.95 11.68 -1.22
C ASP A 6 -21.27 11.46 -2.71
N ASN A 7 -20.85 12.35 -3.63
CA ASN A 7 -21.12 12.21 -5.06
C ASN A 7 -19.93 12.64 -5.92
N ILE A 8 -18.85 11.86 -5.89
CA ILE A 8 -17.81 11.94 -6.92
C ILE A 8 -18.42 11.40 -8.22
N ASN A 9 -18.68 12.28 -9.19
CA ASN A 9 -19.15 11.87 -10.52
C ASN A 9 -18.00 11.25 -11.32
N ILE A 10 -17.88 9.91 -11.27
CA ILE A 10 -16.85 9.13 -11.98
C ILE A 10 -17.29 8.63 -13.36
N SER A 11 -18.45 9.06 -13.87
CA SER A 11 -19.01 8.56 -15.14
C SER A 11 -18.11 8.83 -16.36
N SER A 12 -17.26 9.86 -16.30
CA SER A 12 -16.31 10.24 -17.35
C SER A 12 -14.96 9.52 -17.26
N TRP A 13 -14.69 8.74 -16.20
CA TRP A 13 -13.39 8.11 -16.02
C TRP A 13 -13.18 6.91 -16.97
N PRO A 14 -11.93 6.59 -17.34
CA PRO A 14 -11.63 5.34 -18.04
C PRO A 14 -12.10 4.11 -17.24
N ASN A 15 -12.50 3.04 -17.93
CA ASN A 15 -13.12 1.86 -17.30
C ASN A 15 -12.27 1.20 -16.23
N LEU A 16 -10.94 1.19 -16.40
CA LEU A 16 -9.99 0.66 -15.41
C LEU A 16 -10.11 1.42 -14.08
N PHE A 17 -10.05 2.75 -14.11
CA PHE A 17 -10.18 3.58 -12.91
C PHE A 17 -11.56 3.47 -12.27
N LYS A 18 -12.63 3.34 -13.06
CA LYS A 18 -13.98 3.08 -12.53
C LYS A 18 -14.03 1.76 -11.77
N SER A 19 -13.50 0.67 -12.36
CA SER A 19 -13.49 -0.66 -11.74
C SER A 19 -12.75 -0.64 -10.41
N ASN A 20 -11.57 -0.01 -10.37
CA ASN A 20 -10.77 0.09 -9.15
C ASN A 20 -11.43 0.98 -8.10
N TYR A 21 -12.05 2.10 -8.51
CA TYR A 21 -12.85 2.93 -7.60
C TYR A 21 -13.99 2.13 -6.97
N TYR A 22 -14.76 1.35 -7.74
CA TYR A 22 -15.86 0.56 -7.17
C TYR A 22 -15.37 -0.54 -6.22
N LYS A 23 -14.26 -1.23 -6.55
CA LYS A 23 -13.64 -2.21 -5.63
C LYS A 23 -13.21 -1.57 -4.32
N ILE A 24 -12.56 -0.41 -4.40
CA ILE A 24 -12.10 0.33 -3.21
C ILE A 24 -13.31 0.85 -2.43
N LYS A 25 -14.28 1.48 -3.08
CA LYS A 25 -15.51 1.97 -2.46
C LYS A 25 -16.24 0.84 -1.73
N GLN A 26 -16.29 -0.36 -2.32
CA GLN A 26 -16.87 -1.53 -1.67
C GLN A 26 -16.16 -1.85 -0.34
N VAL A 27 -14.83 -1.68 -0.23
CA VAL A 27 -14.12 -1.83 1.06
C VAL A 27 -14.58 -0.82 2.10
N PHE A 28 -14.80 0.42 1.69
CA PHE A 28 -15.34 1.46 2.58
C PHE A 28 -16.80 1.17 2.99
N ASP A 29 -17.62 0.65 2.06
CA ASP A 29 -19.03 0.29 2.27
C ASP A 29 -19.19 -1.01 3.09
N ILE A 30 -18.24 -1.97 3.02
CA ILE A 30 -18.23 -3.22 3.82
C ILE A 30 -18.25 -2.91 5.33
N SER A 31 -17.81 -1.73 5.77
CA SER A 31 -17.86 -1.32 7.18
C SER A 31 -19.28 -1.31 7.77
N ILE A 32 -20.32 -1.33 6.94
CA ILE A 32 -21.73 -1.22 7.37
C ILE A 32 -22.38 -2.59 7.64
N ASN A 33 -21.86 -3.70 7.08
CA ASN A 33 -22.57 -5.00 7.08
C ASN A 33 -21.79 -6.20 7.66
N ASN A 34 -20.54 -6.02 8.13
CA ASN A 34 -19.69 -7.12 8.61
C ASN A 34 -19.53 -7.12 10.14
N LYS A 35 -19.45 -8.30 10.76
CA LYS A 35 -19.18 -8.46 12.22
C LYS A 35 -17.80 -7.95 12.66
N SER A 36 -16.86 -7.76 11.73
CA SER A 36 -15.51 -7.27 12.00
C SER A 36 -15.13 -6.14 11.05
N LEU A 37 -14.39 -5.15 11.56
CA LEU A 37 -13.92 -4.01 10.77
C LEU A 37 -13.10 -4.46 9.55
N PRO A 38 -13.33 -3.88 8.36
CA PRO A 38 -12.48 -4.11 7.20
C PRO A 38 -11.01 -3.83 7.53
N LYS A 39 -10.12 -4.72 7.10
CA LYS A 39 -8.68 -4.63 7.34
C LYS A 39 -7.98 -3.94 6.18
N ILE A 40 -7.19 -2.92 6.48
CA ILE A 40 -6.34 -2.22 5.52
C ILE A 40 -4.89 -2.53 5.87
N LEU A 41 -4.17 -3.16 4.94
CA LEU A 41 -2.75 -3.44 5.07
C LEU A 41 -1.95 -2.39 4.31
N ILE A 42 -1.13 -1.62 5.02
CA ILE A 42 -0.24 -0.62 4.43
C ILE A 42 1.17 -1.21 4.44
N VAL A 43 1.78 -1.38 3.26
CA VAL A 43 3.13 -1.97 3.14
C VAL A 43 4.14 -0.90 2.77
N LEU A 44 5.23 -0.83 3.55
CA LEU A 44 6.29 0.16 3.40
C LEU A 44 7.65 -0.52 3.28
N GLY A 45 8.44 -0.13 2.27
CA GLY A 45 9.81 -0.59 2.12
C GLY A 45 10.78 0.23 2.93
N THR A 46 10.81 1.52 2.67
CA THR A 46 11.93 2.45 2.86
C THR A 46 11.55 3.63 3.74
N ARG A 47 12.56 4.40 4.16
CA ARG A 47 12.35 5.68 4.86
C ARG A 47 11.46 6.66 4.07
N PRO A 48 11.71 6.99 2.79
CA PRO A 48 10.85 7.90 2.03
C PRO A 48 9.38 7.46 2.01
N GLU A 49 9.11 6.16 1.84
CA GLU A 49 7.77 5.60 1.93
C GLU A 49 7.13 5.87 3.30
N GLY A 50 7.87 5.60 4.39
CA GLY A 50 7.39 5.89 5.74
C GLY A 50 7.07 7.37 5.98
N ILE A 51 7.94 8.30 5.56
CA ILE A 51 7.71 9.74 5.72
C ILE A 51 6.46 10.18 4.96
N LYS A 52 6.30 9.75 3.71
CA LYS A 52 5.18 10.14 2.85
C LYS A 52 3.86 9.52 3.29
N CYS A 53 3.88 8.28 3.79
CA CYS A 53 2.67 7.62 4.30
C CYS A 53 2.33 7.98 5.74
N ALA A 54 3.23 8.57 6.53
CA ALA A 54 2.95 8.87 7.93
C ALA A 54 1.69 9.72 8.16
N PRO A 55 1.41 10.80 7.39
CA PRO A 55 0.17 11.55 7.51
C PRO A 55 -1.07 10.72 7.16
N LEU A 56 -0.98 9.86 6.13
CA LEU A 56 -2.07 8.95 5.74
C LEU A 56 -2.37 7.95 6.86
N ILE A 57 -1.33 7.35 7.44
CA ILE A 57 -1.47 6.40 8.56
C ILE A 57 -2.10 7.11 9.76
N ALA A 58 -1.65 8.33 10.08
CA ALA A 58 -2.19 9.12 11.19
C ALA A 58 -3.68 9.43 11.00
N GLU A 59 -4.09 9.83 9.78
CA GLU A 59 -5.49 10.08 9.47
C GLU A 59 -6.33 8.80 9.57
N LEU A 60 -5.87 7.69 8.98
CA LEU A 60 -6.57 6.41 9.03
C LEU A 60 -6.66 5.82 10.45
N LYS A 61 -5.73 6.16 11.35
CA LYS A 61 -5.74 5.79 12.77
C LYS A 61 -6.45 6.83 13.67
N SER A 62 -6.98 7.93 13.13
CA SER A 62 -7.77 8.91 13.89
C SER A 62 -9.07 8.32 14.44
N ASP A 63 -9.66 8.94 15.47
CA ASP A 63 -10.89 8.45 16.12
C ASP A 63 -12.04 8.23 15.12
N TYR A 64 -12.12 9.08 14.10
CA TYR A 64 -13.14 8.97 13.06
C TYR A 64 -13.00 7.67 12.24
N TYR A 65 -11.79 7.34 11.79
CA TYR A 65 -11.56 6.17 10.92
C TYR A 65 -11.29 4.88 11.71
N ARG A 66 -10.80 4.98 12.94
CA ARG A 66 -10.50 3.84 13.81
C ARG A 66 -11.74 2.99 14.14
N SER A 67 -12.92 3.60 14.14
CA SER A 67 -14.20 2.89 14.31
C SER A 67 -14.70 2.19 13.03
N LYS A 68 -14.04 2.44 11.88
CA LYS A 68 -14.45 1.94 10.55
C LYS A 68 -13.47 0.94 9.95
N PHE A 69 -12.18 1.05 10.30
CA PHE A 69 -11.13 0.22 9.71
C PHE A 69 -10.16 -0.30 10.76
N HIS A 70 -9.67 -1.51 10.52
CA HIS A 70 -8.52 -2.05 11.21
C HIS A 70 -7.27 -1.82 10.35
N ILE A 71 -6.44 -0.85 10.75
CA ILE A 71 -5.24 -0.46 10.02
C ILE A 71 -4.05 -1.27 10.54
N ILE A 72 -3.34 -1.93 9.63
CA ILE A 72 -2.11 -2.70 9.91
C ILE A 72 -1.01 -2.13 9.04
N VAL A 73 0.08 -1.67 9.68
CA VAL A 73 1.27 -1.15 9.01
C VAL A 73 2.35 -2.22 9.02
N LEU A 74 2.76 -2.65 7.84
CA LEU A 74 3.81 -3.64 7.65
C LEU A 74 5.03 -2.98 7.00
N SER A 75 6.22 -3.28 7.52
CA SER A 75 7.49 -2.93 6.88
C SER A 75 8.21 -4.16 6.36
N THR A 76 8.79 -4.07 5.16
CA THR A 76 9.72 -5.09 4.64
C THR A 76 11.15 -4.92 5.14
N GLY A 77 11.48 -3.79 5.79
CA GLY A 77 12.75 -3.59 6.50
C GLY A 77 13.86 -2.86 5.72
N GLN A 78 13.60 -2.13 4.63
CA GLN A 78 14.61 -1.21 4.05
C GLN A 78 14.86 -0.04 5.00
N HIS A 79 15.95 -0.12 5.76
CA HIS A 79 16.39 0.87 6.76
C HIS A 79 15.52 0.92 8.02
N ARG A 80 15.42 -0.21 8.71
CA ARG A 80 14.61 -0.45 9.92
C ARG A 80 14.61 0.68 10.95
N GLU A 81 15.78 1.08 11.47
CA GLU A 81 15.86 2.12 12.51
C GLU A 81 15.39 3.48 12.01
N ILE A 82 15.80 3.82 10.79
CA ILE A 82 15.53 5.12 10.19
C ILE A 82 14.05 5.26 9.81
N LEU A 83 13.43 4.18 9.31
CA LEU A 83 11.99 4.11 9.06
C LEU A 83 11.20 4.31 10.36
N ARG A 84 11.59 3.60 11.43
CA ARG A 84 10.92 3.71 12.75
C ARG A 84 11.02 5.12 13.30
N GLN A 85 12.20 5.75 13.24
CA GLN A 85 12.37 7.15 13.65
C GLN A 85 11.47 8.10 12.86
N SER A 86 11.38 7.88 11.55
CA SER A 86 10.54 8.70 10.67
C SER A 86 9.06 8.60 11.03
N LEU A 87 8.56 7.38 11.29
CA LEU A 87 7.17 7.17 11.73
C LEU A 87 6.93 7.70 13.15
N MET A 88 7.89 7.57 14.06
CA MET A 88 7.80 8.08 15.43
C MET A 88 7.63 9.60 15.47
N ALA A 89 8.25 10.34 14.54
CA ALA A 89 8.03 11.79 14.41
C ALA A 89 6.55 12.15 14.18
N PHE A 90 5.76 11.23 13.63
CA PHE A 90 4.31 11.35 13.42
C PHE A 90 3.48 10.53 14.42
N LYS A 91 4.12 10.04 15.51
CA LYS A 91 3.52 9.16 16.52
C LYS A 91 2.90 7.90 15.93
N GLN A 92 3.47 7.38 14.84
CA GLN A 92 3.05 6.15 14.19
C GLN A 92 4.04 5.02 14.45
N THR A 93 3.55 3.78 14.43
CA THR A 93 4.35 2.57 14.61
C THR A 93 4.09 1.58 13.48
N VAL A 94 5.10 0.76 13.20
CA VAL A 94 4.97 -0.45 12.39
C VAL A 94 4.39 -1.55 13.28
N ASP A 95 3.35 -2.21 12.79
CA ASP A 95 2.67 -3.32 13.46
C ASP A 95 3.38 -4.66 13.16
N ILE A 96 3.92 -4.82 11.93
CA ILE A 96 4.65 -6.03 11.48
C ILE A 96 5.95 -5.61 10.78
N ASP A 97 7.08 -6.16 11.22
CA ASP A 97 8.40 -5.88 10.67
C ASP A 97 9.01 -7.19 10.17
N LEU A 98 9.14 -7.33 8.84
CA LEU A 98 9.59 -8.58 8.21
C LEU A 98 11.11 -8.73 8.13
N ASP A 99 11.87 -7.65 8.31
CA ASP A 99 13.34 -7.65 8.33
C ASP A 99 13.99 -8.39 7.14
N LEU A 100 13.54 -8.13 5.91
CA LEU A 100 13.90 -8.91 4.71
C LEU A 100 15.22 -8.50 4.06
N MET A 101 15.86 -7.45 4.56
CA MET A 101 17.00 -6.84 3.92
C MET A 101 18.30 -7.58 4.21
N MET A 102 19.05 -7.83 3.15
CA MET A 102 20.38 -8.44 3.19
C MET A 102 21.37 -7.56 2.42
N ASN A 103 22.64 -7.62 2.83
CA ASN A 103 23.71 -6.92 2.13
C ASN A 103 23.97 -7.56 0.75
N ASN A 104 24.27 -6.74 -0.26
CA ASN A 104 24.62 -7.16 -1.63
C ASN A 104 23.60 -8.10 -2.32
N GLN A 105 22.33 -8.05 -1.94
CA GLN A 105 21.27 -8.81 -2.60
C GLN A 105 20.93 -8.26 -3.99
N SER A 106 20.54 -9.13 -4.92
CA SER A 106 20.00 -8.71 -6.21
C SER A 106 18.52 -8.32 -6.11
N ILE A 107 18.00 -7.59 -7.12
CA ILE A 107 16.56 -7.29 -7.22
C ILE A 107 15.71 -8.58 -7.24
N PRO A 108 16.04 -9.63 -8.02
CA PRO A 108 15.34 -10.91 -7.96
C PRO A 108 15.31 -11.56 -6.57
N ASP A 109 16.42 -11.52 -5.82
CA ASP A 109 16.47 -12.10 -4.47
C ASP A 109 15.53 -11.38 -3.50
N LEU A 110 15.54 -10.04 -3.55
CA LEU A 110 14.63 -9.21 -2.77
C LEU A 110 13.18 -9.47 -3.18
N PHE A 111 12.92 -9.53 -4.48
CA PHE A 111 11.60 -9.79 -5.05
C PHE A 111 11.02 -11.10 -4.51
N HIS A 112 11.79 -12.19 -4.59
CA HIS A 112 11.38 -13.52 -4.09
C HIS A 112 11.03 -13.48 -2.59
N ARG A 113 11.87 -12.87 -1.75
CA ARG A 113 11.63 -12.78 -0.31
C ARG A 113 10.38 -11.99 0.03
N ILE A 114 10.21 -10.81 -0.59
CA ILE A 114 9.02 -9.99 -0.37
C ILE A 114 7.79 -10.75 -0.85
N PHE A 115 7.84 -11.41 -2.01
CA PHE A 115 6.70 -12.14 -2.56
C PHE A 115 6.22 -13.22 -1.59
N PHE A 116 7.14 -14.08 -1.14
CA PHE A 116 6.82 -15.17 -0.22
C PHE A 116 6.24 -14.63 1.10
N GLN A 117 6.90 -13.65 1.70
CA GLN A 117 6.52 -13.14 3.01
C GLN A 117 5.22 -12.33 2.97
N ILE A 118 4.99 -11.51 1.94
CA ILE A 118 3.72 -10.80 1.78
C ILE A 118 2.58 -11.79 1.54
N ASN A 119 2.81 -12.86 0.79
CA ASN A 119 1.77 -13.88 0.58
C ASN A 119 1.38 -14.57 1.90
N GLU A 120 2.36 -14.94 2.73
CA GLU A 120 2.12 -15.47 4.08
C GLU A 120 1.31 -14.48 4.93
N GLN A 121 1.70 -13.20 4.94
CA GLN A 121 0.99 -12.17 5.71
C GLN A 121 -0.42 -11.93 5.19
N ILE A 122 -0.66 -11.95 3.87
CA ILE A 122 -1.99 -11.83 3.29
C ILE A 122 -2.88 -13.01 3.71
N ASN A 123 -2.35 -14.23 3.74
CA ASN A 123 -3.10 -15.41 4.18
C ASN A 123 -3.49 -15.36 5.66
N LEU A 124 -2.63 -14.80 6.50
CA LEU A 124 -2.87 -14.60 7.94
C LEU A 124 -3.82 -13.43 8.21
N ILE A 125 -3.53 -12.27 7.63
CA ILE A 125 -4.24 -11.02 7.90
C ILE A 125 -5.61 -11.02 7.21
N LYS A 126 -5.68 -11.53 5.97
CA LYS A 126 -6.82 -11.43 5.05
C LYS A 126 -7.28 -9.98 4.88
N PRO A 127 -6.43 -9.08 4.36
CA PRO A 127 -6.78 -7.68 4.20
C PRO A 127 -7.86 -7.50 3.12
N ASN A 128 -8.72 -6.50 3.32
CA ASN A 128 -9.73 -6.09 2.35
C ASN A 128 -9.18 -5.05 1.35
N LEU A 129 -8.10 -4.37 1.69
CA LEU A 129 -7.39 -3.40 0.86
C LEU A 129 -5.91 -3.47 1.19
N LEU A 130 -5.06 -3.44 0.16
CA LEU A 130 -3.62 -3.26 0.32
C LEU A 130 -3.21 -1.88 -0.21
N ILE A 131 -2.45 -1.13 0.57
CA ILE A 131 -1.93 0.19 0.19
C ILE A 131 -0.41 0.10 0.04
N VAL A 132 0.08 0.59 -1.09
CA VAL A 132 1.51 0.79 -1.36
C VAL A 132 1.79 2.25 -1.72
N GLN A 133 3.04 2.67 -1.62
CA GLN A 133 3.46 4.01 -2.00
C GLN A 133 4.63 3.96 -2.98
N GLY A 134 4.52 4.74 -4.06
CA GLY A 134 5.62 4.99 -4.98
C GLY A 134 6.07 3.77 -5.76
N ASP A 135 7.38 3.64 -5.94
CA ASP A 135 7.96 2.90 -7.07
C ASP A 135 9.04 1.92 -6.65
N THR A 136 9.08 1.53 -5.38
CA THR A 136 10.05 0.58 -4.87
C THR A 136 9.71 -0.86 -5.29
N THR A 137 10.70 -1.76 -5.22
CA THR A 137 10.45 -3.21 -5.37
C THR A 137 9.45 -3.71 -4.32
N THR A 138 9.45 -3.13 -3.11
CA THR A 138 8.45 -3.43 -2.08
C THR A 138 7.03 -3.08 -2.54
N ALA A 139 6.84 -1.88 -3.10
CA ALA A 139 5.55 -1.45 -3.63
C ALA A 139 5.07 -2.39 -4.75
N LEU A 140 5.94 -2.69 -5.73
CA LEU A 140 5.59 -3.57 -6.85
C LEU A 140 5.18 -4.97 -6.38
N VAL A 141 6.03 -5.63 -5.60
CA VAL A 141 5.80 -7.02 -5.21
C VAL A 141 4.56 -7.13 -4.34
N SER A 142 4.37 -6.21 -3.39
CA SER A 142 3.20 -6.25 -2.51
C SER A 142 1.90 -6.04 -3.27
N ALA A 143 1.90 -5.11 -4.24
CA ALA A 143 0.76 -4.89 -5.12
C ALA A 143 0.46 -6.11 -6.01
N LEU A 144 1.48 -6.77 -6.55
CA LEU A 144 1.32 -7.99 -7.35
C LEU A 144 0.74 -9.14 -6.54
N VAL A 145 1.25 -9.40 -5.33
CA VAL A 145 0.72 -10.46 -4.46
C VAL A 145 -0.73 -10.19 -4.07
N ALA A 146 -1.09 -8.93 -3.78
CA ALA A 146 -2.49 -8.55 -3.54
C ALA A 146 -3.37 -8.81 -4.77
N ALA A 147 -2.92 -8.41 -5.96
CA ALA A 147 -3.66 -8.64 -7.20
C ALA A 147 -3.89 -10.13 -7.48
N TYR A 148 -2.89 -10.99 -7.25
CA TYR A 148 -3.04 -12.45 -7.37
C TYR A 148 -4.04 -13.04 -6.38
N ASN A 149 -4.17 -12.43 -5.20
CA ASN A 149 -5.16 -12.81 -4.19
C ASN A 149 -6.51 -12.07 -4.35
N GLN A 150 -6.71 -11.35 -5.46
CA GLN A 150 -7.92 -10.57 -5.75
C GLN A 150 -8.23 -9.49 -4.69
N ILE A 151 -7.20 -8.98 -4.03
CA ILE A 151 -7.30 -7.90 -3.05
C ILE A 151 -7.12 -6.57 -3.79
N PRO A 152 -8.05 -5.61 -3.64
CA PRO A 152 -7.90 -4.27 -4.22
C PRO A 152 -6.60 -3.62 -3.74
N VAL A 153 -5.94 -2.89 -4.63
CA VAL A 153 -4.71 -2.15 -4.32
C VAL A 153 -5.00 -0.66 -4.43
N ALA A 154 -4.60 0.12 -3.44
CA ALA A 154 -4.53 1.58 -3.56
C ALA A 154 -3.06 2.00 -3.70
N HIS A 155 -2.74 2.68 -4.79
CA HIS A 155 -1.39 3.16 -5.07
C HIS A 155 -1.26 4.65 -4.74
N VAL A 156 -0.58 4.94 -3.63
CA VAL A 156 -0.24 6.31 -3.23
C VAL A 156 0.92 6.80 -4.10
N GLU A 157 0.80 8.02 -4.62
CA GLU A 157 1.77 8.61 -5.57
C GLU A 157 1.76 7.95 -6.97
N ALA A 158 0.58 7.47 -7.40
CA ALA A 158 0.36 6.97 -8.75
C ALA A 158 0.58 8.03 -9.85
N GLY A 159 0.96 7.58 -11.05
CA GLY A 159 0.92 8.38 -12.28
C GLY A 159 2.21 9.13 -12.67
N LEU A 160 3.25 9.17 -11.84
CA LEU A 160 4.55 9.75 -12.22
C LEU A 160 5.23 8.95 -13.35
N ARG A 161 5.75 9.62 -14.37
CA ARG A 161 6.36 8.97 -15.54
C ARG A 161 7.58 9.72 -16.06
N THR A 162 8.61 8.94 -16.39
CA THR A 162 9.76 9.37 -17.19
C THR A 162 9.70 8.80 -18.61
N PHE A 163 8.89 7.75 -18.80
CA PHE A 163 8.79 6.97 -20.04
C PHE A 163 10.09 6.27 -20.46
N ASN A 164 11.09 6.21 -19.57
CA ASN A 164 12.34 5.48 -19.78
C ASN A 164 12.48 4.37 -18.73
N LEU A 165 12.27 3.11 -19.15
CA LEU A 165 12.35 1.95 -18.25
C LEU A 165 13.72 1.74 -17.61
N SER A 166 14.78 2.32 -18.20
CA SER A 166 16.14 2.23 -17.69
C SER A 166 16.54 3.43 -16.83
N ASN A 167 15.69 4.45 -16.68
CA ASN A 167 16.01 5.63 -15.89
C ASN A 167 14.76 6.37 -15.38
N PRO A 168 14.50 6.38 -14.06
CA PRO A 168 15.20 5.63 -13.01
C PRO A 168 14.89 4.12 -13.08
N PHE A 169 15.89 3.29 -12.76
CA PHE A 169 15.80 1.83 -12.77
C PHE A 169 16.00 1.24 -11.37
N PRO A 170 15.11 0.36 -10.88
CA PRO A 170 13.94 -0.23 -11.57
C PRO A 170 12.63 0.58 -11.46
N GLU A 171 12.67 1.80 -10.95
CA GLU A 171 11.49 2.51 -10.45
C GLU A 171 10.46 2.83 -11.54
N GLU A 172 10.87 3.21 -12.77
CA GLU A 172 9.91 3.44 -13.87
C GLU A 172 9.13 2.18 -14.23
N LEU A 173 9.79 1.02 -14.22
CA LEU A 173 9.13 -0.25 -14.47
C LEU A 173 8.12 -0.57 -13.36
N ASN A 174 8.53 -0.41 -12.10
CA ASN A 174 7.71 -0.72 -10.92
C ASN A 174 6.40 0.08 -10.93
N ARG A 175 6.46 1.42 -11.00
CA ARG A 175 5.24 2.26 -10.96
C ARG A 175 4.32 2.04 -12.16
N LYS A 176 4.88 1.77 -13.35
CA LYS A 176 4.06 1.47 -14.54
C LYS A 176 3.28 0.16 -14.38
N ILE A 177 3.89 -0.86 -13.79
CA ILE A 177 3.21 -2.13 -13.55
C ILE A 177 2.12 -1.96 -12.50
N ILE A 178 2.42 -1.32 -11.37
CA ILE A 178 1.41 -1.10 -10.30
C ILE A 178 0.21 -0.34 -10.86
N ASP A 179 0.44 0.78 -11.55
CA ASP A 179 -0.62 1.63 -12.12
C ASP A 179 -1.46 0.93 -13.22
N SER A 180 -0.99 -0.19 -13.76
CA SER A 180 -1.75 -0.92 -14.79
C SER A 180 -2.93 -1.70 -14.21
N PHE A 181 -2.95 -1.96 -12.90
CA PHE A 181 -3.99 -2.74 -12.24
C PHE A 181 -4.52 -2.14 -10.92
N ALA A 182 -3.78 -1.22 -10.29
CA ALA A 182 -4.21 -0.53 -9.07
C ALA A 182 -5.31 0.51 -9.31
#